data_AF-A0A9E5Q673-F1
#
_entry.id   AF-A0A9E5Q673-F1
#
_cell.length_a   1.000
_cell.length_b   1.000
_cell.length_c   1.000
_cell.angle_alpha   90.00
_cell.angle_beta   90.00
_cell.angle_gamma   90.00
#
_symmetry.space_group_name_H-M   'P 1'
#
loop_
_entity.id
_entity.type
_entity.pdbx_description
1 polymer ?
#
loop_
_entity_poly.entity_id
_entity_poly.type
_entity_poly.pdbx_seq_one_letter_code
_entity_poly.pdbx_strand_id
1 'polypeptide(L)'
;MENDIASLHQKVDMLSEQVSLLTEFVQVQQSRQQAMDELKDDMIPIANQLIKISIDELAEVGTDFKAEDILFLLKRVLRNTHLILDMFDKVEALMGITDEVDILGKQVFNYTAERLDELERAGYFSFAREGWVILDNIISEFSEEDVRALGENIVVILTTIRNMTQPEILALANNAIGEFQKEPMVTQPISTMQLLKELRDPQVRIGMARLLNLIKILANTPVDKVK
;
A
#
# COMPACT_ATOMS: atom_id res chain seq x y z
N MET A 1 6.01 -32.20 -48.08
CA MET A 1 6.34 -30.91 -48.72
C MET A 1 5.13 -29.98 -48.78
N GLU A 2 4.00 -30.33 -49.42
CA GLU A 2 2.81 -29.44 -49.41
C GLU A 2 2.18 -29.23 -48.00
N ASN A 3 2.12 -30.27 -47.16
CA ASN A 3 1.60 -30.15 -45.79
C ASN A 3 2.47 -29.29 -44.87
N ASP A 4 3.78 -29.22 -45.13
CA ASP A 4 4.72 -28.44 -44.31
C ASP A 4 4.56 -26.93 -44.58
N ILE A 5 4.27 -26.59 -45.84
CA ILE A 5 4.02 -25.21 -46.29
C ILE A 5 2.68 -24.72 -45.71
N ALA A 6 1.63 -25.55 -45.72
CA ALA A 6 0.34 -25.21 -45.12
C ALA A 6 0.42 -24.96 -43.60
N SER A 7 1.18 -25.78 -42.86
CA SER A 7 1.38 -25.59 -41.42
C SER A 7 2.20 -24.32 -41.10
N LEU A 8 3.14 -23.94 -41.97
CA LEU A 8 3.89 -22.70 -41.84
C LEU A 8 3.00 -21.47 -42.06
N HIS A 9 2.13 -21.47 -43.06
CA HIS A 9 1.17 -20.38 -43.27
C HIS A 9 0.26 -20.18 -42.06
N GLN A 10 -0.30 -21.27 -41.52
CA GLN A 10 -1.16 -21.19 -40.33
C GLN A 10 -0.43 -20.62 -39.10
N LYS A 11 0.86 -20.94 -38.92
CA LYS A 11 1.67 -20.37 -37.83
C LYS A 11 1.99 -18.90 -38.06
N VAL A 12 2.24 -18.48 -39.30
CA VAL A 12 2.50 -17.08 -39.66
C VAL A 12 1.25 -16.22 -39.48
N ASP A 13 0.08 -16.76 -39.80
CA ASP A 13 -1.20 -16.07 -39.62
C ASP A 13 -1.52 -15.89 -38.12
N MET A 14 -1.30 -16.93 -37.31
CA MET A 14 -1.47 -16.87 -35.85
C MET A 14 -0.47 -15.91 -35.19
N LEU A 15 0.78 -15.85 -35.67
CA LEU A 15 1.76 -14.88 -35.19
C LEU A 15 1.41 -13.45 -35.62
N SER A 16 0.87 -13.25 -36.83
CA SER A 16 0.40 -11.93 -37.29
C SER A 16 -0.74 -11.41 -36.43
N GLU A 17 -1.69 -12.27 -36.07
CA GLU A 17 -2.80 -11.92 -35.19
C GLU A 17 -2.32 -11.57 -33.77
N GLN A 18 -1.38 -12.36 -33.21
CA GLN A 18 -0.77 -12.08 -31.91
C GLN A 18 0.03 -10.77 -31.89
N VAL A 19 0.78 -10.48 -32.96
CA VAL A 19 1.53 -9.22 -33.09
C VAL A 19 0.58 -8.04 -33.23
N SER A 20 -0.54 -8.19 -33.93
CA SER A 20 -1.56 -7.13 -34.02
C SER A 20 -2.15 -6.79 -32.65
N LEU A 21 -2.50 -7.79 -31.85
CA LEU A 21 -3.03 -7.62 -30.48
C LEU A 21 -1.99 -6.99 -29.54
N LEU A 22 -0.72 -7.40 -29.65
CA LEU A 22 0.37 -6.78 -28.88
C LEU A 22 0.60 -5.32 -29.28
N THR A 23 0.48 -5.00 -30.57
CA THR A 23 0.69 -3.63 -31.08
C THR A 23 -0.40 -2.70 -30.57
N GLU A 24 -1.66 -3.15 -30.55
CA GLU A 24 -2.78 -2.40 -29.98
C GLU A 24 -2.61 -2.19 -28.47
N PHE A 25 -2.20 -3.22 -27.73
CA PHE A 25 -1.92 -3.11 -26.30
C PHE A 25 -0.80 -2.10 -26.00
N VAL A 26 0.27 -2.11 -26.79
CA VAL A 26 1.41 -1.19 -26.64
C VAL A 26 0.99 0.25 -26.95
N GLN A 27 0.15 0.49 -27.97
CA GLN A 27 -0.34 1.84 -28.29
C GLN A 27 -1.21 2.42 -27.18
N VAL A 28 -2.14 1.63 -26.63
CA VAL A 28 -2.98 2.06 -25.50
C VAL A 28 -2.13 2.38 -24.28
N GLN A 29 -1.06 1.62 -24.04
CA GLN A 29 -0.14 1.87 -22.93
C GLN A 29 0.67 3.16 -23.12
N GLN A 30 1.13 3.45 -24.35
CA GLN A 30 1.86 4.69 -24.65
C GLN A 30 0.99 5.93 -24.49
N SER A 31 -0.23 5.92 -25.02
CA SER A 31 -1.17 7.04 -24.83
C SER A 31 -1.51 7.27 -23.36
N ARG A 32 -1.61 6.19 -22.57
CA ARG A 32 -1.82 6.30 -21.11
C ARG A 32 -0.61 6.90 -20.40
N GLN A 33 0.62 6.59 -20.82
CA GLN A 33 1.82 7.23 -20.27
C GLN A 33 1.86 8.72 -20.57
N GLN A 34 1.57 9.11 -21.82
CA GLN A 34 1.53 10.52 -22.22
C GLN A 34 0.48 11.31 -21.44
N ALA A 35 -0.75 10.78 -21.31
CA ALA A 35 -1.80 11.42 -20.51
C ALA A 35 -1.40 11.55 -19.03
N MET A 36 -0.62 10.60 -18.50
CA MET A 36 -0.12 10.67 -17.12
C MET A 36 1.02 11.66 -16.96
N ASP A 37 1.86 11.84 -17.98
CA ASP A 37 2.95 12.80 -17.97
C ASP A 37 2.42 14.24 -18.16
N GLU A 38 1.42 14.46 -19.02
CA GLU A 38 0.70 15.73 -19.12
C GLU A 38 -0.02 16.07 -17.81
N LEU A 39 -0.72 15.11 -17.19
CA LEU A 39 -1.36 15.32 -15.90
C LEU A 39 -0.35 15.67 -14.80
N LYS A 40 0.84 15.04 -14.79
CA LYS A 40 1.91 15.40 -13.86
C LYS A 40 2.40 16.83 -14.12
N ASP A 41 2.66 17.18 -15.37
CA ASP A 41 3.15 18.51 -15.74
C ASP A 41 2.14 19.61 -15.40
N ASP A 42 0.84 19.33 -15.49
CA ASP A 42 -0.22 20.27 -15.11
C ASP A 42 -0.50 20.30 -13.59
N MET A 43 -0.36 19.17 -12.91
CA MET A 43 -0.58 19.08 -11.46
C MET A 43 0.58 19.63 -10.64
N ILE A 44 1.83 19.46 -11.09
CA ILE A 44 3.03 19.90 -10.36
C ILE A 44 2.98 21.41 -10.03
N PRO A 45 2.62 22.32 -10.96
CA PRO A 45 2.47 23.75 -10.68
C PRO A 45 1.39 24.04 -9.64
N ILE A 46 0.24 23.37 -9.71
CA ILE A 46 -0.89 23.57 -8.80
C ILE A 46 -0.52 23.06 -7.39
N ALA A 47 0.12 21.90 -7.31
CA ALA A 47 0.64 21.34 -6.07
C ALA A 47 1.70 22.26 -5.44
N ASN A 48 2.61 22.81 -6.25
CA ASN A 48 3.59 23.79 -5.79
C ASN A 48 2.94 25.09 -5.28
N GLN A 49 1.89 25.58 -5.94
CA GLN A 49 1.12 26.74 -5.47
C GLN A 49 0.40 26.46 -4.15
N LEU A 50 -0.25 25.30 -4.02
CA LEU A 50 -0.89 24.89 -2.77
C LEU A 50 0.12 24.77 -1.63
N ILE A 51 1.27 24.13 -1.87
CA ILE A 51 2.34 24.03 -0.88
C ILE A 51 2.84 25.41 -0.49
N LYS A 52 3.00 26.34 -1.43
CA LYS A 52 3.46 27.70 -1.14
C LYS A 52 2.44 28.50 -0.34
N ILE A 53 1.15 28.42 -0.68
CA ILE A 53 0.06 29.04 0.09
C ILE A 53 -0.01 28.44 1.48
N SER A 54 0.11 27.11 1.61
CA SER A 54 0.17 26.45 2.91
C SER A 54 1.40 26.86 3.70
N ILE A 55 2.59 27.03 3.10
CA ILE A 55 3.79 27.51 3.80
C ILE A 55 3.61 28.96 4.25
N ASP A 56 3.04 29.82 3.41
CA ASP A 56 2.80 31.23 3.73
C ASP A 56 1.72 31.38 4.82
N GLU A 57 0.63 30.60 4.78
CA GLU A 57 -0.39 30.55 5.85
C GLU A 57 0.12 29.85 7.12
N LEU A 58 0.91 28.78 7.01
CA LEU A 58 1.53 28.10 8.16
C LEU A 58 2.63 28.96 8.82
N ALA A 59 3.24 29.88 8.08
CA ALA A 59 4.12 30.90 8.65
C ALA A 59 3.33 31.96 9.44
N GLU A 60 2.07 32.19 9.11
CA GLU A 60 1.15 33.09 9.82
C GLU A 60 0.50 32.39 11.04
N VAL A 61 0.28 31.07 10.97
CA VAL A 61 0.01 30.17 12.11
C VAL A 61 1.33 29.87 12.84
N GLY A 62 2.02 30.92 13.28
CA GLY A 62 3.36 30.85 13.85
C GLY A 62 3.45 29.92 15.06
N THR A 63 4.57 29.19 15.17
CA THR A 63 5.20 28.49 16.34
C THR A 63 4.38 27.73 17.40
N ASP A 64 3.06 27.85 17.42
CA ASP A 64 2.14 27.26 18.38
C ASP A 64 1.49 25.99 17.84
N PHE A 65 1.66 25.69 16.55
CA PHE A 65 1.17 24.46 15.94
C PHE A 65 2.08 23.28 16.33
N LYS A 66 1.65 22.52 17.33
CA LYS A 66 2.36 21.31 17.79
C LYS A 66 1.82 20.09 17.05
N ALA A 67 2.68 19.08 16.88
CA ALA A 67 2.23 17.77 16.42
C ALA A 67 1.10 17.18 17.31
N GLU A 68 1.05 17.58 18.58
CA GLU A 68 -0.02 17.27 19.53
C GLU A 68 -1.38 17.86 19.13
N ASP A 69 -1.41 19.02 18.46
CA ASP A 69 -2.65 19.63 17.99
C ASP A 69 -3.23 18.87 16.79
N ILE A 70 -2.38 18.32 15.92
CA ILE A 70 -2.80 17.42 14.84
C ILE A 70 -3.40 16.15 15.43
N LEU A 71 -2.77 15.56 16.44
CA LEU A 71 -3.29 14.37 17.14
C LEU A 71 -4.59 14.69 17.88
N PHE A 72 -4.73 15.87 18.46
CA PHE A 72 -5.96 16.31 19.12
C PHE A 72 -7.11 16.51 18.11
N LEU A 73 -6.83 17.11 16.95
CA LEU A 73 -7.79 17.22 15.85
C LEU A 73 -8.19 15.85 15.31
N LEU A 74 -7.22 14.96 15.08
CA LEU A 74 -7.48 13.59 14.65
C LEU A 74 -8.36 12.85 15.67
N LYS A 75 -7.99 12.88 16.96
CA LYS A 75 -8.82 12.33 18.04
C LYS A 75 -10.21 12.94 18.09
N ARG A 76 -10.34 14.24 17.81
CA ARG A 76 -11.64 14.93 17.78
C ARG A 76 -12.48 14.47 16.58
N VAL A 77 -11.90 14.28 15.41
CA VAL A 77 -12.58 13.72 14.23
C VAL A 77 -13.03 12.28 14.52
N LEU A 78 -12.13 11.44 15.02
CA LEU A 78 -12.41 10.04 15.39
C LEU A 78 -13.45 9.90 16.52
N ARG A 79 -13.46 10.83 17.48
CA ARG A 79 -14.48 10.85 18.54
C ARG A 79 -15.84 11.34 18.03
N ASN A 80 -15.85 12.21 17.03
CA ASN A 80 -17.07 12.71 16.40
C ASN A 80 -17.43 11.91 15.14
N THR A 81 -16.92 10.69 15.03
CA THR A 81 -17.27 9.73 13.97
C THR A 81 -18.76 9.61 13.76
N HIS A 82 -19.53 9.52 14.85
CA HIS A 82 -20.98 9.39 14.74
C HIS A 82 -21.63 10.60 14.06
N LEU A 83 -21.12 11.82 14.31
CA LEU A 83 -21.57 13.01 13.58
C LEU A 83 -21.21 12.96 12.10
N ILE A 84 -20.07 12.37 11.75
CA ILE A 84 -19.63 12.21 10.36
C ILE A 84 -20.47 11.14 9.66
N LEU A 85 -20.74 10.01 10.30
CA LEU A 85 -21.65 8.97 9.81
C LEU A 85 -23.06 9.51 9.65
N ASP A 86 -23.59 10.22 10.64
CA ASP A 86 -24.90 10.88 10.54
C ASP A 86 -24.93 11.92 9.41
N MET A 87 -23.80 12.58 9.11
CA MET A 87 -23.68 13.47 7.95
C MET A 87 -23.68 12.68 6.64
N PHE A 88 -22.99 11.55 6.57
CA PHE A 88 -23.03 10.66 5.40
C PHE A 88 -24.43 10.09 5.19
N ASP A 89 -25.12 9.63 6.24
CA ASP A 89 -26.49 9.13 6.19
C ASP A 89 -27.47 10.23 5.75
N LYS A 90 -27.26 11.48 6.17
CA LYS A 90 -28.05 12.63 5.71
C LYS A 90 -27.76 12.98 4.25
N VAL A 91 -26.52 12.87 3.81
CA VAL A 91 -26.14 13.06 2.40
C VAL A 91 -26.73 11.94 1.55
N GLU A 92 -26.72 10.69 2.02
CA GLU A 92 -27.40 9.54 1.41
C GLU A 92 -28.91 9.75 1.34
N ALA A 93 -29.53 10.26 2.41
CA ALA A 93 -30.95 10.62 2.41
C ALA A 93 -31.26 11.78 1.44
N LEU A 94 -30.38 12.78 1.33
CA LEU A 94 -30.50 13.85 0.33
C LEU A 94 -30.32 13.35 -1.11
N MET A 95 -29.46 12.36 -1.32
CA MET A 95 -29.32 11.65 -2.60
C MET A 95 -30.51 10.72 -2.88
N GLY A 96 -31.19 10.20 -1.85
CA GLY A 96 -32.47 9.50 -1.98
C GLY A 96 -33.66 10.41 -2.30
N ILE A 97 -33.52 11.73 -2.09
CA ILE A 97 -34.48 12.77 -2.50
C ILE A 97 -34.22 13.21 -3.97
N THR A 98 -33.66 12.32 -4.78
CA THR A 98 -33.39 12.53 -6.22
C THR A 98 -34.65 12.59 -7.08
N ASP A 99 -35.76 12.00 -6.62
CA ASP A 99 -36.98 11.87 -7.43
C ASP A 99 -37.91 13.11 -7.38
N GLU A 100 -37.77 14.03 -6.41
CA GLU A 100 -38.79 15.08 -6.16
C GLU A 100 -38.29 16.55 -6.08
N VAL A 101 -36.99 16.85 -6.19
CA VAL A 101 -36.49 18.24 -6.06
C VAL A 101 -36.15 18.87 -7.42
N ASP A 102 -37.15 19.53 -8.02
CA ASP A 102 -37.05 20.11 -9.36
C ASP A 102 -36.37 21.51 -9.41
N ILE A 103 -35.96 22.09 -8.27
CA ILE A 103 -35.82 23.56 -8.17
C ILE A 103 -34.41 24.12 -7.86
N LEU A 104 -33.37 23.31 -7.61
CA LEU A 104 -32.00 23.87 -7.49
C LEU A 104 -30.99 23.16 -8.40
N GLY A 105 -30.85 23.72 -9.62
CA GLY A 105 -29.65 23.58 -10.44
C GLY A 105 -29.41 22.21 -11.08
N LYS A 106 -30.36 21.72 -11.91
CA LYS A 106 -30.27 20.45 -12.65
C LYS A 106 -28.88 20.14 -13.24
N GLN A 107 -28.15 21.12 -13.74
CA GLN A 107 -26.80 20.89 -14.30
C GLN A 107 -25.71 20.62 -13.24
N VAL A 108 -25.68 21.39 -12.15
CA VAL A 108 -24.69 21.20 -11.08
C VAL A 108 -25.02 19.92 -10.30
N PHE A 109 -26.31 19.65 -10.12
CA PHE A 109 -26.80 18.43 -9.47
C PHE A 109 -26.48 17.18 -10.29
N ASN A 110 -26.78 17.18 -11.61
CA ASN A 110 -26.48 16.02 -12.47
C ASN A 110 -24.98 15.73 -12.55
N TYR A 111 -24.13 16.76 -12.68
CA TYR A 111 -22.68 16.56 -12.71
C TYR A 111 -22.14 15.99 -11.38
N THR A 112 -22.69 16.43 -10.25
CA THR A 112 -22.29 15.94 -8.94
C THR A 112 -22.79 14.50 -8.72
N ALA A 113 -24.04 14.21 -9.08
CA ALA A 113 -24.62 12.88 -8.98
C ALA A 113 -23.90 11.86 -9.87
N GLU A 114 -23.57 12.23 -11.12
CA GLU A 114 -22.83 11.37 -12.05
C GLU A 114 -21.41 11.08 -11.55
N ARG A 115 -20.74 12.08 -10.97
CA ARG A 115 -19.42 11.86 -10.34
C ARG A 115 -19.48 11.00 -9.09
N LEU A 116 -20.53 11.12 -8.30
CA LEU A 116 -20.72 10.28 -7.11
C LEU A 116 -21.08 8.83 -7.52
N ASP A 117 -21.90 8.63 -8.57
CA ASP A 117 -22.19 7.31 -9.14
C ASP A 117 -20.93 6.66 -9.73
N GLU A 118 -20.08 7.44 -10.41
CA GLU A 118 -18.77 6.97 -10.89
C GLU A 118 -17.88 6.50 -9.71
N LEU A 119 -17.85 7.25 -8.61
CA LEU A 119 -17.09 6.89 -7.41
C LEU A 119 -17.67 5.65 -6.71
N GLU A 120 -19.00 5.52 -6.69
CA GLU A 120 -19.69 4.34 -6.16
C GLU A 120 -19.40 3.10 -6.98
N ARG A 121 -19.55 3.17 -8.31
CA ARG A 121 -19.24 2.08 -9.24
C ARG A 121 -17.77 1.69 -9.23
N ALA A 122 -16.88 2.66 -9.05
CA ALA A 122 -15.45 2.41 -8.88
C ALA A 122 -15.10 1.83 -7.49
N GLY A 123 -16.07 1.72 -6.57
CA GLY A 123 -15.90 1.06 -5.28
C GLY A 123 -15.28 1.95 -4.20
N TYR A 124 -15.16 3.27 -4.41
CA TYR A 124 -14.57 4.18 -3.44
C TYR A 124 -15.37 4.24 -2.13
N PHE A 125 -16.71 4.23 -2.21
CA PHE A 125 -17.56 4.21 -1.01
C PHE A 125 -17.44 2.89 -0.24
N SER A 126 -17.36 1.76 -0.93
CA SER A 126 -17.14 0.46 -0.30
C SER A 126 -15.77 0.41 0.38
N PHE A 127 -14.71 0.86 -0.29
CA PHE A 127 -13.37 0.95 0.30
C PHE A 127 -13.33 1.89 1.51
N ALA A 128 -13.98 3.06 1.42
CA ALA A 128 -14.05 4.00 2.54
C ALA A 128 -14.82 3.41 3.73
N ARG A 129 -15.93 2.70 3.48
CA ARG A 129 -16.72 2.04 4.52
C ARG A 129 -15.95 0.89 5.18
N GLU A 130 -15.31 0.03 4.41
CA GLU A 130 -14.48 -1.06 4.96
C GLU A 130 -13.24 -0.52 5.69
N GLY A 131 -12.59 0.50 5.12
CA GLY A 131 -11.51 1.23 5.79
C GLY A 131 -11.95 1.86 7.10
N TRP A 132 -13.19 2.34 7.17
CA TRP A 132 -13.79 2.87 8.39
C TRP A 132 -13.96 1.79 9.46
N VAL A 133 -14.44 0.60 9.11
CA VAL A 133 -14.56 -0.54 10.04
C VAL A 133 -13.19 -0.95 10.59
N ILE A 134 -12.16 -0.98 9.73
CA ILE A 134 -10.79 -1.27 10.16
C ILE A 134 -10.31 -0.22 11.15
N LEU A 135 -10.55 1.06 10.87
CA LEU A 135 -10.20 2.16 11.79
C LEU A 135 -10.95 2.07 13.12
N ASP A 136 -12.25 1.77 13.10
CA ASP A 136 -13.06 1.63 14.32
C ASP A 136 -12.55 0.47 15.20
N ASN A 137 -12.23 -0.67 14.57
CA ASN A 137 -11.63 -1.80 15.28
C ASN A 137 -10.30 -1.41 15.95
N ILE A 138 -9.42 -0.71 15.22
CA ILE A 138 -8.16 -0.19 15.78
C ILE A 138 -8.43 0.79 16.94
N ILE A 139 -9.40 1.69 16.82
CA ILE A 139 -9.70 2.65 17.89
C ILE A 139 -10.36 1.97 19.10
N SER A 140 -11.10 0.89 18.89
CA SER A 140 -11.75 0.11 19.95
C SER A 140 -10.77 -0.79 20.70
N GLU A 141 -9.77 -1.35 20.01
CA GLU A 141 -8.78 -2.25 20.59
C GLU A 141 -7.60 -1.50 21.21
N PHE A 142 -7.27 -0.32 20.70
CA PHE A 142 -6.13 0.47 21.15
C PHE A 142 -6.61 1.58 22.10
N SER A 143 -6.07 1.59 23.31
CA SER A 143 -6.35 2.64 24.28
C SER A 143 -5.76 4.00 23.84
N GLU A 144 -6.19 5.08 24.49
CA GLU A 144 -5.62 6.41 24.22
C GLU A 144 -4.10 6.46 24.45
N GLU A 145 -3.60 5.63 25.37
CA GLU A 145 -2.19 5.46 25.69
C GLU A 145 -1.46 4.72 24.57
N ASP A 146 -2.06 3.68 23.99
CA ASP A 146 -1.51 2.95 22.86
C ASP A 146 -1.40 3.80 21.60
N VAL A 147 -2.43 4.63 21.33
CA VAL A 147 -2.42 5.58 20.19
C VAL A 147 -1.32 6.63 20.38
N ARG A 148 -1.06 7.04 21.63
CA ARG A 148 0.02 8.00 21.94
C ARG A 148 1.40 7.36 21.74
N ALA A 149 1.59 6.15 22.25
CA ALA A 149 2.81 5.38 22.06
C ALA A 149 3.07 5.08 20.56
N LEU A 150 2.02 4.80 19.79
CA LEU A 150 2.08 4.67 18.34
C LEU A 150 2.53 5.98 17.68
N GLY A 151 1.94 7.11 18.06
CA GLY A 151 2.33 8.43 17.55
C GLY A 151 3.78 8.79 17.83
N GLU A 152 4.28 8.48 19.03
CA GLU A 152 5.67 8.71 19.43
C GLU A 152 6.66 7.81 18.67
N ASN A 153 6.23 6.61 18.29
CA ASN A 153 7.09 5.61 17.63
C ASN A 153 6.80 5.42 16.14
N ILE A 154 5.92 6.22 15.54
CA ILE A 154 5.45 6.01 14.16
C ILE A 154 6.59 6.06 13.15
N VAL A 155 7.57 6.96 13.34
CA VAL A 155 8.76 7.07 12.48
C VAL A 155 9.60 5.80 12.53
N VAL A 156 9.77 5.21 13.72
CA VAL A 156 10.53 3.96 13.92
C VAL A 156 9.79 2.79 13.28
N ILE A 157 8.47 2.71 13.44
CA ILE A 157 7.64 1.66 12.85
C ILE A 157 7.69 1.74 11.32
N LEU A 158 7.46 2.92 10.73
CA LEU A 158 7.51 3.11 9.28
C LEU A 158 8.90 2.84 8.70
N THR A 159 9.96 3.21 9.43
CA THR A 159 11.34 2.91 9.03
C THR A 159 11.62 1.41 9.13
N THR A 160 11.08 0.73 10.14
CA THR A 160 11.21 -0.73 10.30
C THR A 160 10.49 -1.47 9.18
N ILE A 161 9.24 -1.09 8.87
CA ILE A 161 8.49 -1.65 7.75
C ILE A 161 9.26 -1.44 6.45
N ARG A 162 9.75 -0.23 6.18
CA ARG A 162 10.61 0.07 5.03
C ARG A 162 11.85 -0.81 4.99
N ASN A 163 12.48 -1.06 6.15
CA ASN A 163 13.67 -1.90 6.24
C ASN A 163 13.37 -3.38 6.00
N MET A 164 12.20 -3.86 6.44
CA MET A 164 11.76 -5.23 6.21
C MET A 164 11.30 -5.47 4.77
N THR A 165 10.78 -4.43 4.10
CA THR A 165 10.41 -4.49 2.68
C THR A 165 11.59 -4.24 1.74
N GLN A 166 12.82 -4.12 2.26
CA GLN A 166 14.01 -4.06 1.42
C GLN A 166 14.16 -5.36 0.59
N PRO A 167 14.59 -5.27 -0.68
CA PRO A 167 14.69 -6.43 -1.58
C PRO A 167 15.50 -7.60 -1.01
N GLU A 168 16.54 -7.32 -0.24
CA GLU A 168 17.41 -8.31 0.38
C GLU A 168 16.67 -9.15 1.42
N ILE A 169 15.84 -8.52 2.26
CA ILE A 169 15.06 -9.19 3.31
C ILE A 169 13.92 -9.99 2.67
N LEU A 170 13.24 -9.42 1.67
CA LEU A 170 12.21 -10.12 0.92
C LEU A 170 12.76 -11.33 0.16
N ALA A 171 13.95 -11.21 -0.44
CA ALA A 171 14.60 -12.34 -1.11
C ALA A 171 14.95 -13.47 -0.13
N LEU A 172 15.45 -13.14 1.06
CA LEU A 172 15.72 -14.13 2.11
C LEU A 172 14.43 -14.84 2.56
N ALA A 173 13.35 -14.09 2.79
CA ALA A 173 12.05 -14.64 3.18
C ALA A 173 11.47 -15.55 2.08
N ASN A 174 11.47 -15.11 0.83
CA ASN A 174 10.96 -15.88 -0.31
C ASN A 174 11.79 -17.15 -0.57
N ASN A 175 13.12 -17.08 -0.44
CA ASN A 175 13.97 -18.25 -0.57
C ASN A 175 13.73 -19.26 0.57
N ALA A 176 13.60 -18.81 1.81
CA ALA A 176 13.29 -19.69 2.93
C ALA A 176 11.93 -20.38 2.75
N ILE A 177 10.88 -19.64 2.40
CA ILE A 177 9.54 -20.18 2.15
C ILE A 177 9.54 -21.16 0.95
N GLY A 178 10.27 -20.82 -0.11
CA GLY A 178 10.40 -21.68 -1.29
C GLY A 178 11.09 -23.02 -1.02
N GLU A 179 12.04 -23.06 -0.08
CA GLU A 179 12.69 -24.30 0.35
C GLU A 179 11.77 -25.13 1.28
N PHE A 180 11.04 -24.49 2.20
CA PHE A 180 10.08 -25.18 3.07
C PHE A 180 8.91 -25.82 2.33
N GLN A 181 8.52 -25.30 1.16
CA GLN A 181 7.47 -25.88 0.34
C GLN A 181 7.95 -27.07 -0.51
N LYS A 182 9.26 -27.15 -0.81
CA LYS A 182 9.83 -28.17 -1.71
C LYS A 182 10.22 -29.44 -0.98
N GLU A 183 10.73 -29.34 0.24
CA GLU A 183 11.10 -30.50 1.05
C GLU A 183 10.38 -30.43 2.41
N PRO A 184 9.62 -31.49 2.80
CA PRO A 184 9.13 -31.57 4.17
C PRO A 184 10.35 -31.54 5.09
N MET A 185 10.32 -30.65 6.10
CA MET A 185 11.36 -30.56 7.13
C MET A 185 11.78 -31.97 7.56
N VAL A 186 13.08 -32.24 7.59
CA VAL A 186 13.62 -33.54 8.01
C VAL A 186 13.11 -33.82 9.43
N THR A 187 12.05 -34.62 9.52
CA THR A 187 11.38 -35.02 10.76
C THR A 187 12.11 -36.17 11.46
N GLN A 188 13.15 -36.71 10.83
CA GLN A 188 13.95 -37.79 11.38
C GLN A 188 15.11 -37.23 12.22
N PRO A 189 15.33 -37.76 13.44
CA PRO A 189 16.43 -37.32 14.27
C PRO A 189 17.77 -37.59 13.58
N ILE A 190 18.54 -36.53 13.37
CA ILE A 190 19.87 -36.61 12.75
C ILE A 190 20.81 -37.36 13.71
N SER A 191 21.48 -38.41 13.22
CA SER A 191 22.47 -39.15 14.02
C SER A 191 23.67 -38.27 14.37
N THR A 192 24.29 -38.47 15.55
CA THR A 192 25.48 -37.72 15.99
C THR A 192 26.63 -37.76 14.99
N MET A 193 26.78 -38.88 14.26
CA MET A 193 27.77 -39.03 13.20
C MET A 193 27.42 -38.23 11.94
N GLN A 194 26.14 -38.19 11.58
CA GLN A 194 25.65 -37.39 10.46
C GLN A 194 25.82 -35.90 10.77
N LEU A 195 25.50 -35.47 11.99
CA LEU A 195 25.71 -34.09 12.44
C LEU A 195 27.19 -33.68 12.30
N LEU A 196 28.11 -34.53 12.73
CA LEU A 196 29.55 -34.24 12.60
C LEU A 196 29.99 -34.14 11.13
N LYS A 197 29.39 -34.94 10.25
CA LYS A 197 29.61 -34.87 8.80
C LYS A 197 29.05 -33.57 8.20
N GLU A 198 27.86 -33.15 8.61
CA GLU A 198 27.23 -31.88 8.19
C GLU A 198 28.02 -30.65 8.66
N LEU A 199 28.59 -30.68 9.87
CA LEU A 199 29.48 -29.60 10.35
C LEU A 199 30.78 -29.47 9.53
N ARG A 200 31.11 -30.48 8.72
CA ARG A 200 32.23 -30.40 7.78
C ARG A 200 31.84 -29.77 6.44
N ASP A 201 30.55 -29.63 6.16
CA ASP A 201 30.06 -28.99 4.94
C ASP A 201 30.42 -27.49 4.92
N PRO A 202 31.00 -26.99 3.82
CA PRO A 202 31.35 -25.57 3.69
C PRO A 202 30.15 -24.62 3.77
N GLN A 203 28.98 -25.00 3.27
CA GLN A 203 27.76 -24.18 3.32
C GLN A 203 27.26 -24.04 4.76
N VAL A 204 27.26 -25.13 5.54
CA VAL A 204 26.87 -25.11 6.96
C VAL A 204 27.80 -24.21 7.78
N ARG A 205 29.12 -24.26 7.51
CA ARG A 205 30.09 -23.37 8.17
C ARG A 205 29.88 -21.90 7.82
N ILE A 206 29.59 -21.59 6.55
CA ILE A 206 29.27 -20.23 6.12
C ILE A 206 27.98 -19.73 6.79
N GLY A 207 26.96 -20.59 6.88
CA GLY A 207 25.71 -20.28 7.60
C GLY A 207 25.96 -19.98 9.09
N MET A 208 26.70 -20.85 9.78
CA MET A 208 27.08 -20.63 11.19
C MET A 208 27.90 -19.35 11.38
N ALA A 209 28.84 -19.04 10.48
CA ALA A 209 29.61 -17.80 10.55
C ALA A 209 28.73 -16.56 10.38
N ARG A 210 27.74 -16.59 9.48
CA ARG A 210 26.75 -15.52 9.32
C ARG A 210 25.90 -15.36 10.59
N LEU A 211 25.41 -16.44 11.16
CA LEU A 211 24.64 -16.43 12.43
C LEU A 211 25.47 -15.84 13.58
N LEU A 212 26.74 -16.26 13.70
CA LEU A 212 27.65 -15.71 14.70
C LEU A 212 27.92 -14.22 14.51
N ASN A 213 28.02 -13.76 13.25
CA ASN A 213 28.16 -12.34 12.97
C ASN A 213 26.89 -11.55 13.31
N LEU A 214 25.70 -12.09 13.03
CA LEU A 214 24.44 -11.49 13.44
C LEU A 214 24.35 -11.37 14.97
N ILE A 215 24.69 -12.44 15.70
CA ILE A 215 24.72 -12.43 17.17
C ILE A 215 25.71 -11.38 17.70
N LYS A 216 26.89 -11.26 17.08
CA LYS A 216 27.88 -10.23 17.45
C LYS A 216 27.39 -8.81 17.19
N ILE A 217 26.67 -8.59 16.09
CA ILE A 217 26.05 -7.30 15.78
C ILE A 217 25.02 -6.97 16.86
N LEU A 218 24.11 -7.91 17.16
CA LEU A 218 23.07 -7.73 18.19
C LEU A 218 23.64 -7.50 19.59
N ALA A 219 24.74 -8.17 19.95
CA ALA A 219 25.43 -7.97 21.22
C ALA A 219 26.15 -6.61 21.31
N ASN A 220 26.55 -6.04 20.17
CA ASN A 220 27.22 -4.74 20.09
C ASN A 220 26.24 -3.57 19.88
N THR A 221 24.97 -3.83 19.58
CA THR A 221 23.93 -2.79 19.62
C THR A 221 23.62 -2.50 21.09
N PRO A 222 23.92 -1.30 21.62
CA PRO A 222 23.51 -0.98 22.98
C PRO A 222 21.99 -1.06 23.04
N VAL A 223 21.47 -1.98 23.85
CA VAL A 223 20.08 -1.96 24.28
C VAL A 223 19.99 -0.76 25.20
N ASP A 224 19.68 0.41 24.64
CA ASP A 224 19.39 1.59 25.44
C ASP A 224 18.28 1.21 26.41
N LYS A 225 18.62 1.30 27.70
CA LYS A 225 17.68 1.04 28.78
C LYS A 225 16.58 2.07 28.64
N VAL A 226 15.44 1.65 28.09
CA VAL A 226 14.17 2.36 28.16
C VAL A 226 13.99 2.77 29.63
N LYS A 227 13.98 4.07 29.86
CA LYS A 227 13.83 4.70 31.17
C LYS A 227 12.50 5.43 31.20
#